data_AF-A0A5N4AB64-F1
#
_entry.id   AF-A0A5N4AB64-F1
#
_cell.length_a   1.000
_cell.length_b   1.000
_cell.length_c   1.000
_cell.angle_alpha   90.00
_cell.angle_beta   90.00
_cell.angle_gamma   90.00
#
_symmetry.space_group_name_H-M   'P 1'
#
loop_
_entity.id
_entity.type
_entity.pdbx_description
1 polymer ?
#
loop_
_entity_poly.entity_id
_entity_poly.type
_entity_poly.pdbx_seq_one_letter_code
_entity_poly.pdbx_strand_id
1 'polypeptide(L)'
;MHLWFQAIILFAVTGFSKAQHFIHFVILGALGLMGLWILHMLAQDIDKVFNKPASRPPKLFWKRSIGDVDYFANRTVENVGASGETNISVDWNRILTNDPIGCVRSFACQLAAEDSKRSSTNKGNINQLFWSAKRKGWAGDEIRFALNYGTNSKKVEKCRAFYKYCPFSIDTMRDILKFFGAT
;
A
#
# COMPACT_ATOMS: atom_id res chain seq x y z
N MET A 1 -27.07 -48.17 49.82
CA MET A 1 -25.77 -47.93 49.14
C MET A 1 -25.90 -47.56 47.66
N HIS A 2 -26.90 -48.09 46.92
CA HIS A 2 -27.04 -47.86 45.48
C HIS A 2 -27.40 -46.40 45.07
N LEU A 3 -28.19 -45.69 45.87
CA LEU A 3 -28.62 -44.30 45.60
C LEU A 3 -27.46 -43.28 45.69
N TRP A 4 -26.51 -43.50 46.60
CA TRP A 4 -25.35 -42.61 46.76
C TRP A 4 -24.37 -42.76 45.59
N PHE A 5 -24.23 -43.97 45.07
CA PHE A 5 -23.39 -44.25 43.90
C PHE A 5 -23.97 -43.60 42.63
N GLN A 6 -25.30 -43.62 42.47
CA GLN A 6 -25.98 -42.92 41.37
C GLN A 6 -25.81 -41.39 41.45
N ALA A 7 -25.85 -40.81 42.65
CA ALA A 7 -25.61 -39.38 42.84
C ALA A 7 -24.18 -38.97 42.47
N ILE A 8 -23.17 -39.78 42.83
CA ILE A 8 -21.76 -39.54 42.45
C ILE A 8 -21.58 -39.60 40.94
N ILE A 9 -22.19 -40.58 40.27
CA ILE A 9 -22.11 -40.71 38.80
C ILE A 9 -22.79 -39.52 38.12
N LEU A 10 -23.95 -39.06 38.62
CA LEU A 10 -24.63 -37.89 38.06
C LEU A 10 -23.81 -36.60 38.26
N PHE A 11 -23.16 -36.42 39.41
CA PHE A 11 -22.25 -35.30 39.63
C PHE A 11 -21.00 -35.37 38.73
N ALA A 12 -20.44 -36.56 38.51
CA ALA A 12 -19.30 -36.75 37.63
C ALA A 12 -19.66 -36.45 36.16
N VAL A 13 -20.83 -36.91 35.69
CA VAL A 13 -21.29 -36.69 34.31
C VAL A 13 -21.69 -35.24 34.07
N THR A 14 -22.35 -34.59 35.02
CA THR A 14 -22.66 -33.14 34.91
C THR A 14 -21.40 -32.27 34.95
N GLY A 15 -20.38 -32.66 35.74
CA GLY A 15 -19.06 -32.03 35.72
C GLY A 15 -18.34 -32.22 34.38
N PHE A 16 -18.41 -33.42 33.79
CA PHE A 16 -17.75 -33.75 32.52
C PHE A 16 -18.41 -33.06 31.31
N SER A 17 -19.74 -32.98 31.27
CA SER A 17 -20.46 -32.23 30.22
C SER A 17 -20.15 -30.73 30.26
N LYS A 18 -19.86 -30.17 31.44
CA LYS A 18 -19.45 -28.77 31.57
C LYS A 18 -17.98 -28.54 31.19
N ALA A 19 -17.13 -29.55 31.39
CA ALA A 19 -15.70 -29.51 31.02
C ALA A 19 -15.47 -29.48 29.51
N GLN A 20 -16.34 -30.10 28.71
CA GLN A 20 -16.23 -30.10 27.25
C GLN A 20 -16.52 -28.72 26.63
N HIS A 21 -17.37 -27.91 27.27
CA HIS A 21 -17.51 -26.49 26.92
C HIS A 21 -16.35 -25.66 27.46
N PHE A 22 -15.85 -25.99 28.66
CA PHE A 22 -14.73 -25.29 29.29
C PHE A 22 -13.45 -25.38 28.45
N ILE A 23 -13.15 -26.52 27.82
CA ILE A 23 -11.94 -26.65 26.98
C ILE A 23 -12.00 -25.74 25.74
N HIS A 24 -13.18 -25.55 25.14
CA HIS A 24 -13.34 -24.58 24.05
C HIS A 24 -13.13 -23.14 24.52
N PHE A 25 -13.62 -22.79 25.71
CA PHE A 25 -13.35 -21.47 26.31
C PHE A 25 -11.85 -21.26 26.60
N VAL A 26 -11.16 -22.29 27.09
CA VAL A 26 -9.72 -22.22 27.34
C VAL A 26 -8.93 -22.05 26.03
N ILE A 27 -9.30 -22.76 24.97
CA ILE A 27 -8.65 -22.63 23.64
C ILE A 27 -8.91 -21.24 23.05
N LEU A 28 -10.16 -20.75 23.09
CA LEU A 28 -10.51 -19.40 22.62
C LEU A 28 -9.79 -18.32 23.43
N GLY A 29 -9.65 -18.51 24.75
CA GLY A 29 -8.87 -17.65 25.62
C GLY A 29 -7.39 -17.64 25.27
N ALA A 30 -6.79 -18.81 25.02
CA ALA A 30 -5.39 -18.93 24.63
C ALA A 30 -5.11 -18.28 23.28
N LEU A 31 -5.98 -18.49 22.29
CA LEU A 31 -5.88 -17.84 20.96
C LEU A 31 -6.06 -16.32 21.05
N GLY A 32 -6.99 -15.85 21.88
CA GLY A 32 -7.18 -14.42 22.13
C GLY A 32 -5.97 -13.77 22.80
N LEU A 33 -5.39 -14.45 23.80
CA LEU A 33 -4.22 -13.96 24.53
C LEU A 33 -2.96 -13.96 23.65
N MET A 34 -2.80 -14.98 22.80
CA MET A 34 -1.77 -15.01 21.76
C MET A 34 -1.95 -13.87 20.74
N GLY A 35 -3.19 -13.58 20.31
CA GLY A 35 -3.49 -12.45 19.43
C GLY A 35 -3.14 -11.11 20.06
N LEU A 36 -3.48 -10.90 21.34
CA LEU A 36 -3.13 -9.70 22.09
C LEU A 36 -1.60 -9.55 22.24
N TRP A 37 -0.89 -10.65 22.45
CA TRP A 37 0.56 -10.66 22.56
C TRP A 37 1.25 -10.24 21.25
N ILE A 38 0.75 -10.71 20.11
CA ILE A 38 1.23 -10.30 18.78
C ILE A 38 0.95 -8.80 18.56
N LEU A 39 -0.24 -8.32 18.90
CA LEU A 39 -0.57 -6.89 18.82
C LEU A 39 0.34 -6.04 19.71
N HIS A 40 0.68 -6.51 20.91
CA HIS A 40 1.59 -5.81 21.80
C HIS A 40 3.00 -5.72 21.24
N MET A 41 3.54 -6.80 20.67
CA MET A 41 4.84 -6.78 19.98
C MET A 41 4.83 -5.81 18.80
N LEU A 42 3.73 -5.75 18.05
CA LEU A 42 3.57 -4.79 16.96
C LEU A 42 3.57 -3.34 17.48
N ALA A 43 2.89 -3.08 18.60
CA ALA A 43 2.88 -1.76 19.23
C ALA A 43 4.28 -1.34 19.71
N GLN A 44 5.06 -2.27 20.29
CA GLN A 44 6.44 -2.00 20.70
C GLN A 44 7.38 -1.71 19.53
N ASP A 45 7.25 -2.42 18.42
CA ASP A 45 8.06 -2.15 17.22
C ASP A 45 7.69 -0.83 16.55
N ILE A 46 6.41 -0.47 16.58
CA ILE A 46 5.93 0.87 16.23
C ILE A 46 6.60 1.89 17.16
N ASP A 47 6.48 1.78 18.48
CA ASP A 47 7.08 2.75 19.42
C ASP A 47 8.59 2.90 19.25
N LYS A 48 9.34 1.84 18.92
CA LYS A 48 10.78 1.95 18.61
C LYS A 48 11.07 2.74 17.32
N VAL A 49 10.16 2.68 16.34
CA VAL A 49 10.24 3.49 15.12
C VAL A 49 9.89 4.95 15.43
N PHE A 50 8.97 5.22 16.37
CA PHE A 50 8.47 6.57 16.68
C PHE A 50 9.21 7.30 17.82
N ASN A 51 9.86 6.59 18.75
CA ASN A 51 10.59 7.18 19.90
C ASN A 51 12.06 7.52 19.62
N LYS A 52 12.48 7.57 18.35
CA LYS A 52 13.70 8.31 18.00
C LYS A 52 13.37 9.81 18.08
N PRO A 53 14.14 10.63 18.84
CA PRO A 53 13.88 12.06 18.93
C PRO A 53 14.27 12.75 17.63
N ALA A 54 13.34 12.76 16.68
CA ALA A 54 13.16 13.76 15.63
C ALA A 54 11.75 13.59 15.03
N SER A 55 10.76 14.06 15.80
CA SER A 55 9.54 14.71 15.31
C SER A 55 8.78 14.01 14.16
N ARG A 56 7.84 13.10 14.47
CA ARG A 56 6.64 12.80 13.64
C ARG A 56 5.68 11.82 14.33
N PRO A 57 4.36 12.07 14.36
CA PRO A 57 3.39 11.18 15.01
C PRO A 57 3.07 9.92 14.17
N PRO A 58 2.76 8.78 14.83
CA PRO A 58 2.41 7.54 14.15
C PRO A 58 1.00 7.61 13.55
N LYS A 59 0.93 7.60 12.21
CA LYS A 59 -0.32 7.37 11.50
C LYS A 59 -0.63 5.88 11.52
N LEU A 60 -1.61 5.52 12.35
CA LEU A 60 -2.33 4.27 12.28
C LEU A 60 -2.76 3.99 10.83
N PHE A 61 -2.58 2.72 10.45
CA PHE A 61 -3.25 2.02 9.36
C PHE A 61 -4.69 2.54 9.17
N TRP A 62 -5.09 2.79 7.90
CA TRP A 62 -6.42 3.24 7.44
C TRP A 62 -6.62 4.73 7.08
N LYS A 63 -5.59 5.56 7.04
CA LYS A 63 -5.62 6.79 6.23
C LYS A 63 -4.41 6.85 5.30
N ARG A 64 -4.62 6.71 3.99
CA ARG A 64 -3.81 7.40 2.99
C ARG A 64 -4.05 8.90 3.16
N SER A 65 -3.49 9.47 4.23
CA SER A 65 -3.38 10.92 4.36
C SER A 65 -2.21 11.33 3.49
N ILE A 66 -2.52 12.09 2.43
CA ILE A 66 -1.63 13.13 1.92
C ILE A 66 -1.05 13.81 3.17
N GLY A 67 0.25 13.63 3.35
CA GLY A 67 0.84 13.68 4.67
C GLY A 67 2.32 14.00 4.60
N ASP A 68 2.63 15.07 3.86
CA ASP A 68 3.74 16.00 4.12
C ASP A 68 3.65 17.10 3.03
N VAL A 69 2.65 17.96 3.12
CA VAL A 69 2.67 19.24 2.38
C VAL A 69 3.72 20.18 3.03
N ASP A 70 3.92 20.07 4.34
CA ASP A 70 4.83 20.96 5.08
C ASP A 70 6.32 20.57 4.96
N TYR A 71 6.64 19.29 4.77
CA TYR A 71 8.03 18.88 4.50
C TYR A 71 8.48 19.14 3.07
N PHE A 72 7.51 19.35 2.14
CA PHE A 72 7.78 19.91 0.82
C PHE A 72 7.91 21.44 0.88
N ALA A 73 7.13 22.12 1.73
CA ALA A 73 7.17 23.57 1.87
C ALA A 73 8.51 24.09 2.45
N ASN A 74 9.18 23.32 3.32
CA ASN A 74 10.44 23.78 3.92
C ASN A 74 11.69 23.53 3.04
N ARG A 75 11.55 22.90 1.86
CA ARG A 75 12.64 22.78 0.87
C ARG A 75 12.46 23.72 -0.33
N THR A 76 11.41 24.54 -0.36
CA THR A 76 11.12 25.47 -1.46
C THR A 76 11.50 26.92 -1.19
N VAL A 77 12.05 27.25 -0.02
CA VAL A 77 12.31 28.65 0.36
C VAL A 77 13.67 29.19 -0.10
N GLU A 78 14.55 28.36 -0.68
CA GLU A 78 15.86 28.86 -1.16
C GLU A 78 15.91 29.17 -2.66
N ASN A 79 14.83 28.96 -3.42
CA ASN A 79 14.76 29.34 -4.84
C ASN A 79 13.36 29.81 -5.25
N VAL A 80 12.81 30.80 -4.53
CA VAL A 80 11.62 31.53 -5.00
C VAL A 80 12.07 32.57 -6.02
N GLY A 81 12.18 32.13 -7.28
CA GLY A 81 12.12 33.03 -8.42
C GLY A 81 10.73 33.67 -8.51
N ALA A 82 10.69 34.97 -8.80
CA ALA A 82 9.53 35.85 -8.76
C ALA A 82 8.47 35.58 -9.85
N SER A 83 7.90 34.37 -9.89
CA SER A 83 6.70 34.03 -10.65
C SER A 83 6.02 32.86 -9.97
N GLY A 84 4.85 33.10 -9.36
CA GLY A 84 4.12 32.15 -8.50
C GLY A 84 3.59 30.92 -9.24
N GLU A 85 4.48 29.98 -9.58
CA GLU A 85 4.15 28.66 -10.09
C GLU A 85 4.89 27.63 -9.23
N THR A 86 4.18 27.05 -8.26
CA THR A 86 4.69 25.95 -7.45
C THR A 86 4.79 24.70 -8.33
N ASN A 87 5.91 24.58 -9.03
CA ASN A 87 6.26 23.36 -9.75
C ASN A 87 6.47 22.24 -8.72
N ILE A 88 5.40 21.52 -8.37
CA ILE A 88 5.44 20.32 -7.53
C ILE A 88 6.29 19.29 -8.26
N SER A 89 7.59 19.29 -7.95
CA SER A 89 8.56 18.37 -8.54
C SER A 89 8.36 16.99 -7.93
N VAL A 90 7.75 16.10 -8.70
CA VAL A 90 7.60 14.69 -8.32
C VAL A 90 8.96 14.00 -8.20
N ASP A 91 9.24 13.39 -7.04
CA ASP A 91 10.44 12.60 -6.79
C ASP A 91 10.25 11.14 -7.21
N TRP A 92 10.65 10.84 -8.45
CA TRP A 92 10.53 9.51 -9.04
C TRP A 92 11.46 8.46 -8.44
N ASN A 93 12.59 8.88 -7.86
CA ASN A 93 13.47 7.95 -7.18
C ASN A 93 12.75 7.37 -5.96
N ARG A 94 12.11 8.22 -5.17
CA ARG A 94 11.31 7.78 -4.03
C ARG A 94 10.11 6.92 -4.44
N ILE A 95 9.41 7.28 -5.52
CA ILE A 95 8.26 6.51 -6.01
C ILE A 95 8.69 5.10 -6.42
N LEU A 96 9.73 4.96 -7.23
CA LEU A 96 10.17 3.65 -7.72
C LEU A 96 10.85 2.81 -6.64
N THR A 97 11.48 3.45 -5.65
CA THR A 97 12.04 2.74 -4.48
C THR A 97 10.93 2.11 -3.63
N ASN A 98 9.78 2.77 -3.53
CA ASN A 98 8.61 2.28 -2.80
C ASN A 98 7.70 1.36 -3.64
N ASP A 99 8.06 1.08 -4.90
CA ASP A 99 7.35 0.19 -5.80
C ASP A 99 8.22 -1.00 -6.24
N PRO A 100 8.51 -1.94 -5.33
CA PRO A 100 9.36 -3.11 -5.63
C PRO A 100 8.68 -4.07 -6.61
N ILE A 101 7.34 -4.10 -6.66
CA ILE A 101 6.56 -4.94 -7.57
C ILE A 101 6.46 -4.36 -8.99
N GLY A 102 6.92 -3.11 -9.20
CA GLY A 102 6.99 -2.47 -10.51
C GLY A 102 5.63 -2.08 -11.08
N CYS A 103 4.65 -1.78 -10.23
CA CYS A 103 3.33 -1.33 -10.69
C CYS A 103 3.37 0.04 -11.40
N VAL A 104 4.23 0.95 -10.99
CA VAL A 104 4.43 2.26 -11.65
C VAL A 104 5.00 2.06 -13.05
N ARG A 105 5.94 1.13 -13.22
CA ARG A 105 6.51 0.76 -14.53
C ARG A 105 5.45 0.08 -15.40
N SER A 106 4.67 -0.84 -14.81
CA SER A 106 3.53 -1.47 -15.48
C SER A 106 2.51 -0.45 -15.97
N PHE A 107 2.20 0.54 -15.14
CA PHE A 107 1.29 1.63 -15.49
C PHE A 107 1.81 2.45 -16.68
N ALA A 108 3.07 2.86 -16.63
CA ALA A 108 3.74 3.61 -17.70
C ALA A 108 3.68 2.86 -19.03
N CYS A 109 3.99 1.57 -19.00
CA CYS A 109 3.92 0.70 -20.16
C CYS A 109 2.51 0.60 -20.74
N GLN A 110 1.53 0.27 -19.88
CA GLN A 110 0.14 0.12 -20.31
C GLN A 110 -0.41 1.45 -20.87
N LEU A 111 -0.01 2.60 -20.31
CA LEU A 111 -0.38 3.92 -20.80
C LEU A 111 0.16 4.16 -22.20
N ALA A 112 1.45 3.92 -22.42
CA ALA A 112 2.09 4.08 -23.73
C ALA A 112 1.51 3.12 -24.78
N ALA A 113 1.10 1.91 -24.39
CA ALA A 113 0.44 0.97 -25.28
C ALA A 113 -0.98 1.42 -25.68
N GLU A 114 -1.73 2.03 -24.75
CA GLU A 114 -3.10 2.52 -24.98
C GLU A 114 -3.16 3.88 -25.69
N ASP A 115 -2.13 4.73 -25.55
CA ASP A 115 -2.04 6.04 -26.20
C ASP A 115 -2.20 5.93 -27.73
N SER A 116 -1.73 4.83 -28.32
CA SER A 116 -1.93 4.52 -29.74
C SER A 116 -3.40 4.37 -30.18
N LYS A 117 -4.32 4.15 -29.22
CA LYS A 117 -5.77 3.99 -29.45
C LYS A 117 -6.60 5.18 -28.96
N ARG A 118 -6.00 6.18 -28.30
CA ARG A 118 -6.76 7.16 -27.50
C ARG A 118 -6.92 8.51 -28.20
N SER A 119 -8.18 8.90 -28.41
CA SER A 119 -8.58 10.25 -28.83
C SER A 119 -8.32 11.27 -27.71
N SER A 120 -8.00 12.49 -28.09
CA SER A 120 -7.25 13.55 -27.39
C SER A 120 -7.73 14.03 -26.00
N THR A 121 -8.79 13.48 -25.42
CA THR A 121 -9.47 14.03 -24.23
C THR A 121 -8.81 13.68 -22.89
N ASN A 122 -7.89 12.71 -22.82
CA ASN A 122 -7.31 12.21 -21.55
C ASN A 122 -5.78 12.32 -21.47
N LYS A 123 -5.21 13.39 -22.06
CA LYS A 123 -3.76 13.60 -22.21
C LYS A 123 -3.03 14.09 -20.94
N GLY A 124 -3.75 14.51 -19.89
CA GLY A 124 -3.18 15.16 -18.72
C GLY A 124 -2.20 14.28 -17.92
N ASN A 125 -2.59 13.04 -17.58
CA ASN A 125 -1.81 12.18 -16.68
C ASN A 125 -0.57 11.55 -17.35
N ILE A 126 -0.58 11.48 -18.68
CA ILE A 126 0.49 10.87 -19.48
C ILE A 126 1.67 11.85 -19.61
N ASN A 127 1.39 13.14 -19.75
CA ASN A 127 2.43 14.16 -19.91
C ASN A 127 3.40 14.17 -18.72
N GLN A 128 2.89 14.04 -17.50
CA GLN A 128 3.71 14.01 -16.29
C GLN A 128 4.68 12.81 -16.27
N LEU A 129 4.23 11.62 -16.68
CA LEU A 129 5.12 10.46 -16.83
C LEU A 129 6.19 10.69 -17.91
N PHE A 130 5.83 11.30 -19.05
CA PHE A 130 6.79 11.63 -20.11
C PHE A 130 7.83 12.68 -19.68
N TRP A 131 7.43 13.70 -18.91
CA TRP A 131 8.37 14.65 -18.30
C TRP A 131 9.40 13.97 -17.39
N SER A 132 8.97 12.89 -16.76
CA SER A 132 9.77 12.14 -15.80
C SER A 132 10.77 11.22 -16.49
N ALA A 133 10.38 10.65 -17.62
CA ALA A 133 11.26 9.93 -18.54
C ALA A 133 12.35 10.81 -19.17
N LYS A 134 12.14 12.14 -19.23
CA LYS A 134 13.15 13.09 -19.73
C LYS A 134 14.20 13.47 -18.68
N ARG A 135 13.94 13.23 -17.39
CA ARG A 135 14.94 13.53 -16.35
C ARG A 135 16.08 12.52 -16.39
N LYS A 136 17.31 12.99 -16.22
CA LYS A 136 18.49 12.13 -16.09
C LYS A 136 18.48 11.40 -14.75
N GLY A 137 18.85 10.12 -14.76
CA GLY A 137 18.97 9.27 -13.57
C GLY A 137 18.23 7.95 -13.73
N TRP A 138 18.52 7.00 -12.84
CA TRP A 138 18.02 5.63 -12.93
C TRP A 138 16.49 5.55 -13.04
N ALA A 139 15.76 6.36 -12.27
CA ALA A 139 14.31 6.35 -12.28
C ALA A 139 13.72 6.86 -13.60
N GLY A 140 14.34 7.88 -14.20
CA GLY A 140 13.96 8.39 -15.50
C GLY A 140 14.20 7.36 -16.60
N ASP A 141 15.35 6.67 -16.55
CA ASP A 141 15.70 5.61 -17.49
C ASP A 141 14.72 4.42 -17.41
N GLU A 142 14.32 4.06 -16.20
CA GLU A 142 13.39 2.96 -15.95
C GLU A 142 11.98 3.26 -16.47
N ILE A 143 11.48 4.48 -16.22
CA ILE A 143 10.19 4.93 -16.76
C ILE A 143 10.26 5.02 -18.29
N ARG A 144 11.37 5.54 -18.83
CA ARG A 144 11.60 5.64 -20.28
C ARG A 144 11.60 4.26 -20.94
N PHE A 145 12.24 3.27 -20.32
CA PHE A 145 12.22 1.90 -20.79
C PHE A 145 10.78 1.35 -20.83
N ALA A 146 10.02 1.51 -19.75
CA ALA A 146 8.64 1.06 -19.69
C ALA A 146 7.74 1.71 -20.77
N LEU A 147 7.88 3.03 -20.96
CA LEU A 147 7.16 3.76 -22.00
C LEU A 147 7.52 3.25 -23.41
N ASN A 148 8.81 3.10 -23.71
CA ASN A 148 9.27 2.61 -25.00
C ASN A 148 8.80 1.18 -25.29
N TYR A 149 8.78 0.31 -24.29
CA TYR A 149 8.26 -1.05 -24.45
C TYR A 149 6.76 -1.03 -24.74
N GLY A 150 6.00 -0.14 -24.09
CA GLY A 150 4.57 0.06 -24.33
C GLY A 150 4.27 0.58 -25.74
N THR A 151 4.99 1.62 -26.19
CA THR A 151 4.82 2.18 -27.54
C THR A 151 5.15 1.16 -28.63
N ASN A 152 6.19 0.34 -28.44
CA ASN A 152 6.58 -0.72 -29.38
C ASN A 152 5.59 -1.89 -29.38
N SER A 153 5.06 -2.27 -28.21
CA SER A 153 4.19 -3.42 -28.08
C SER A 153 2.77 -3.18 -28.61
N LYS A 154 2.26 -1.94 -28.50
CA LYS A 154 0.89 -1.50 -28.88
C LYS A 154 -0.25 -2.36 -28.31
N LYS A 155 0.04 -3.23 -27.35
CA LYS A 155 -0.88 -4.16 -26.69
C LYS A 155 -0.65 -4.12 -25.19
N VAL A 156 -1.71 -3.79 -24.45
CA VAL A 156 -1.70 -3.70 -22.99
C VAL A 156 -1.38 -5.06 -22.34
N GLU A 157 -1.80 -6.17 -22.95
CA GLU A 157 -1.53 -7.51 -22.43
C GLU A 157 -0.02 -7.82 -22.38
N LYS A 158 0.75 -7.35 -23.36
CA LYS A 158 2.21 -7.52 -23.38
C LYS A 158 2.90 -6.79 -22.23
N CYS A 159 2.40 -5.61 -21.87
CA CYS A 159 2.86 -4.87 -20.70
C CYS A 159 2.52 -5.61 -19.40
N ARG A 160 1.30 -6.14 -19.28
CA ARG A 160 0.88 -6.91 -18.10
C ARG A 160 1.67 -8.21 -17.96
N ALA A 161 1.98 -8.88 -19.06
CA ALA A 161 2.81 -10.08 -19.06
C ALA A 161 4.27 -9.78 -18.66
N PHE A 162 4.82 -8.65 -19.13
CA PHE A 162 6.17 -8.22 -18.76
C PHE A 162 6.26 -7.86 -17.26
N TYR A 163 5.27 -7.12 -16.74
CA TYR A 163 5.18 -6.75 -15.34
C TYR A 163 4.21 -7.66 -14.55
N LYS A 164 4.46 -8.98 -14.60
CA LYS A 164 3.58 -10.02 -14.05
C LYS A 164 3.23 -9.90 -12.56
N TYR A 165 4.07 -9.23 -11.78
CA TYR A 165 3.89 -9.08 -10.33
C TYR A 165 2.94 -7.95 -9.96
N CYS A 166 2.62 -7.05 -10.89
CA CYS A 166 1.66 -6.01 -10.62
C CYS A 166 0.23 -6.52 -10.86
N PRO A 167 -0.65 -6.57 -9.85
CA PRO A 167 -2.00 -7.10 -10.00
C PRO A 167 -2.97 -6.10 -10.65
N PHE A 168 -2.59 -4.83 -10.75
CA PHE A 168 -3.52 -3.78 -11.16
C PHE A 168 -3.52 -3.55 -12.67
N SER A 169 -4.72 -3.35 -13.23
CA SER A 169 -4.88 -2.86 -14.60
C SER A 169 -4.68 -1.35 -14.65
N ILE A 170 -4.49 -0.84 -15.87
CA ILE A 170 -4.45 0.59 -16.14
C ILE A 170 -5.69 1.33 -15.63
N ASP A 171 -6.88 0.73 -15.73
CA ASP A 171 -8.12 1.35 -15.27
C ASP A 171 -8.17 1.44 -13.75
N THR A 172 -7.83 0.35 -13.04
CA THR A 172 -7.75 0.36 -11.58
C THR A 172 -6.74 1.39 -11.07
N MET A 173 -5.57 1.49 -11.72
CA MET A 173 -4.56 2.49 -11.34
C MET A 173 -5.04 3.92 -11.62
N ARG A 174 -5.74 4.17 -12.73
CA ARG A 174 -6.36 5.48 -13.01
C ARG A 174 -7.41 5.82 -11.97
N ASP A 175 -8.25 4.87 -11.57
CA ASP A 175 -9.31 5.12 -10.60
C ASP A 175 -8.75 5.38 -9.20
N ILE A 176 -7.68 4.66 -8.82
CA ILE A 176 -6.86 5.00 -7.66
C ILE A 176 -6.34 6.43 -7.76
N LEU A 177 -5.69 6.81 -8.87
CA LEU A 177 -5.15 8.16 -9.03
C LEU A 177 -6.23 9.24 -9.01
N LYS A 178 -7.40 9.02 -9.61
CA LYS A 178 -8.55 9.93 -9.52
C LYS A 178 -9.02 10.06 -8.09
N PHE A 179 -9.13 8.95 -7.36
CA PHE A 179 -9.54 8.97 -5.96
C PHE A 179 -8.58 9.79 -5.08
N PHE A 180 -7.27 9.73 -5.35
CA PHE A 180 -6.27 10.51 -4.60
C PHE A 180 -6.00 11.91 -5.18
N GLY A 181 -6.39 12.18 -6.43
CA GLY A 181 -6.16 13.45 -7.13
C GLY A 181 -7.41 14.31 -7.33
N ALA A 182 -8.59 13.87 -6.89
CA ALA A 182 -9.84 14.65 -6.91
C ALA A 182 -9.98 15.61 -5.72
N THR A 183 -8.87 16.11 -5.20
CA THR A 183 -8.76 17.21 -4.23
C THR A 183 -7.97 18.33 -4.86
#